data_AF-A0A7K4FBX0-F1
#
_entry.id   AF-A0A7K4FBX0-F1
#
_cell.length_a   1.000
_cell.length_b   1.000
_cell.length_c   1.000
_cell.angle_alpha   90.00
_cell.angle_beta   90.00
_cell.angle_gamma   90.00
#
_symmetry.space_group_name_H-M   'P 1'
#
loop_
_entity.id
_entity.type
_entity.pdbx_description
1 polymer ?
#
loop_
_entity_poly.entity_id
_entity_poly.type
_entity_poly.pdbx_seq_one_letter_code
_entity_poly.pdbx_strand_id
1 'polypeptide(L)' 'MQKVSTAEDIERESKRVINALYGNVNDFRINETFPIPEKGPREAWDIQVNFMLDALKYTVDI' A
#
# COMPACT_ATOMS: atom_id res chain seq x y z
N MET A 1 -3.16 16.85 -2.35
CA MET A 1 -2.79 15.45 -2.01
C MET A 1 -3.65 15.03 -0.84
N GLN A 2 -4.35 13.91 -0.95
CA GLN A 2 -5.19 13.41 0.15
C GLN A 2 -4.26 12.93 1.27
N LYS A 3 -4.48 13.40 2.50
CA LYS A 3 -3.59 13.13 3.62
C LYS A 3 -3.85 11.69 4.08
N VAL A 4 -2.95 10.78 3.73
CA VAL A 4 -3.00 9.39 4.22
C VAL A 4 -2.57 9.39 5.67
N SER A 5 -3.52 9.23 6.58
CA SER A 5 -3.27 9.39 8.02
C SER A 5 -3.76 8.24 8.88
N THR A 6 -4.68 7.43 8.36
CA THR A 6 -5.25 6.27 9.03
C THR A 6 -4.92 4.98 8.28
N ALA A 7 -5.07 3.84 8.96
CA ALA A 7 -4.94 2.52 8.32
C ALA A 7 -5.93 2.32 7.17
N GLU A 8 -7.13 2.90 7.26
CA GLU A 8 -8.14 2.85 6.21
C GLU A 8 -7.74 3.68 4.98
N ASP A 9 -7.09 4.83 5.19
CA ASP A 9 -6.54 5.62 4.09
C ASP A 9 -5.40 4.87 3.40
N ILE A 10 -4.52 4.24 4.17
CA ILE A 10 -3.43 3.39 3.66
C ILE A 10 -4.03 2.27 2.81
N GLU A 11 -5.00 1.50 3.32
CA GLU A 11 -5.62 0.42 2.56
C GLU A 11 -6.27 0.90 1.26
N ARG A 12 -7.04 1.99 1.33
CA ARG A 12 -7.73 2.54 0.16
C ARG A 12 -6.75 3.04 -0.90
N GLU A 13 -5.75 3.82 -0.52
CA GLU A 13 -4.78 4.37 -1.48
C GLU A 13 -3.85 3.28 -2.01
N SER A 14 -3.37 2.36 -1.17
CA SER A 14 -2.57 1.22 -1.61
C SER A 14 -3.32 0.35 -2.62
N LYS A 15 -4.60 0.02 -2.34
CA LYS A 15 -5.42 -0.76 -3.26
C LYS A 15 -5.67 -0.01 -4.57
N ARG A 16 -5.86 1.30 -4.52
CA ARG A 16 -5.99 2.15 -5.71
C ARG A 16 -4.73 2.14 -6.56
N VAL A 17 -3.55 2.28 -5.96
CA VAL A 17 -2.26 2.27 -6.67
C VAL A 17 -2.00 0.89 -7.28
N ILE A 18 -2.16 -0.19 -6.52
CA ILE A 18 -1.98 -1.54 -7.03
C ILE A 18 -2.95 -1.84 -8.18
N ASN A 19 -4.22 -1.45 -8.06
CA ASN A 19 -5.18 -1.64 -9.15
C ASN A 19 -4.83 -0.83 -10.40
N ALA A 20 -4.26 0.37 -10.24
CA ALA A 20 -3.83 1.20 -11.37
C ALA A 20 -2.59 0.62 -12.07
N LEU A 21 -1.67 -0.02 -11.33
CA LEU A 21 -0.44 -0.58 -11.87
C LEU A 21 -0.62 -1.99 -12.45
N TYR A 22 -1.39 -2.83 -11.77
CA TYR A 22 -1.48 -4.27 -12.03
C TYR A 22 -2.87 -4.73 -12.48
N GLY A 23 -3.86 -3.85 -12.53
CA GLY A 23 -5.25 -4.21 -12.83
C GLY A 23 -5.95 -4.86 -11.63
N ASN A 24 -6.97 -5.70 -11.90
CA ASN A 24 -7.68 -6.38 -10.81
C ASN A 24 -6.81 -7.47 -10.19
N VAL A 25 -6.38 -7.24 -8.96
CA VAL A 25 -5.62 -8.22 -8.15
C VAL A 25 -6.52 -8.92 -7.14
N ASN A 26 -6.18 -10.17 -6.81
CA ASN A 26 -6.88 -10.96 -5.79
C ASN A 26 -6.08 -11.00 -4.48
N ASP A 27 -6.73 -11.35 -3.38
CA ASP A 27 -6.09 -11.56 -2.06
C ASP A 27 -5.17 -10.41 -1.60
N PHE A 28 -5.58 -9.16 -1.90
CA PHE A 28 -4.85 -7.96 -1.49
C PHE A 28 -4.75 -7.87 0.03
N ARG A 29 -3.54 -7.68 0.55
CA ARG A 29 -3.26 -7.53 1.97
C ARG A 29 -2.09 -6.59 2.20
N ILE A 30 -2.25 -5.64 3.12
CA ILE A 30 -1.12 -4.88 3.67
C ILE A 30 -0.39 -5.77 4.67
N ASN A 31 0.92 -5.90 4.47
CA ASN A 31 1.79 -6.74 5.27
C ASN A 31 2.44 -5.94 6.40
N GLU A 32 3.06 -4.81 6.06
CA GLU A 32 3.79 -3.97 7.00
C GLU A 32 3.59 -2.49 6.64
N THR A 33 3.52 -1.65 7.66
CA THR A 33 3.45 -0.19 7.52
C THR A 33 4.56 0.44 8.36
N PHE A 34 5.51 1.07 7.68
CA PHE A 34 6.60 1.79 8.32
C PHE A 34 6.28 3.28 8.31
N PRO A 35 6.03 3.90 9.47
CA PRO A 35 5.98 5.35 9.53
C PRO A 35 7.39 5.86 9.23
N ILE A 36 7.58 6.69 8.21
CA ILE A 36 8.89 7.29 7.91
C ILE A 36 9.11 8.44 8.93
N PRO A 37 9.93 8.25 9.99
CA PRO A 37 10.02 9.23 11.08
C PRO A 37 11.16 10.24 10.87
N GLU A 38 12.03 10.04 9.86
CA GLU A 38 13.33 10.71 9.79
C GLU A 38 13.27 12.19 9.39
N LYS A 39 12.13 12.72 8.92
CA LYS A 39 12.05 14.08 8.36
C LYS A 39 10.91 14.97 8.86
N GLY A 40 10.42 14.74 10.08
CA GLY A 40 9.45 15.65 10.73
C GLY A 40 8.06 15.01 10.92
N PRO A 41 6.96 15.81 10.95
CA PRO A 41 5.62 15.27 11.19
C PRO A 41 5.30 14.14 10.19
N ARG A 42 4.52 13.15 10.61
CA ARG A 42 4.16 11.97 9.80
C ARG A 42 3.48 12.40 8.50
N GLU A 43 4.27 12.54 7.44
CA GLU A 43 3.82 13.01 6.13
C GLU A 43 3.80 11.88 5.09
N ALA A 44 4.51 10.77 5.35
CA ALA A 44 4.62 9.64 4.44
C ALA A 44 4.66 8.29 5.18
N TRP A 45 4.24 7.26 4.47
CA TRP A 45 4.24 5.87 4.91
C TRP A 45 4.99 5.05 3.86
N ASP A 46 5.81 4.12 4.32
CA ASP A 46 6.39 3.07 3.49
C ASP A 46 5.55 1.81 3.74
N ILE A 47 4.92 1.27 2.71
CA ILE A 47 3.88 0.24 2.84
C ILE A 47 4.26 -0.97 2.00
N GLN A 48 4.36 -2.12 2.64
CA GLN A 48 4.52 -3.39 1.94
C GLN A 48 3.15 -4.05 1.75
N VAL A 49 2.82 -4.41 0.51
CA VAL A 49 1.56 -5.09 0.15
C VAL A 49 1.82 -6.42 -0.54
N ASN A 50 0.92 -7.37 -0.30
CA ASN A 50 0.86 -8.65 -0.99
C ASN A 50 -0.44 -8.77 -1.78
N PHE A 51 -0.36 -9.39 -2.95
CA PHE A 51 -1.54 -9.73 -3.74
C PHE A 51 -1.24 -10.90 -4.69
N MET A 52 -2.30 -11.50 -5.23
CA MET A 52 -2.26 -12.53 -6.25
C MET A 52 -2.60 -11.92 -7.61
N LEU A 53 -1.75 -12.20 -8.61
CA LEU A 53 -1.98 -11.87 -10.01
C LEU A 53 -1.58 -13.10 -10.85
N ASP A 54 -2.47 -13.57 -11.73
CA ASP A 54 -2.25 -14.75 -12.57
C ASP A 54 -1.74 -16.00 -11.82
N ALA A 55 -2.35 -16.27 -10.67
CA ALA A 55 -1.99 -17.36 -9.74
C ALA A 55 -0.57 -17.27 -9.13
N LEU A 56 0.13 -16.14 -9.32
CA LEU A 56 1.41 -15.84 -8.70
C LEU A 56 1.24 -14.85 -7.55
N LYS A 57 2.03 -15.05 -6.49
CA LYS A 57 2.06 -14.17 -5.33
C LYS A 57 3.11 -13.08 -5.53
N TYR A 58 2.70 -11.83 -5.38
CA TYR A 58 3.56 -10.66 -5.46
C TYR A 58 3.64 -9.95 -4.11
N THR A 59 4.80 -9.35 -3.88
CA THR A 59 5.09 -8.46 -2.76
C THR A 59 5.65 -7.16 -3.34
N VAL A 60 5.06 -6.03 -3.00
CA VAL A 60 5.43 -4.71 -3.54
C VAL A 60 5.51 -3.70 -2.41
N ASP A 61 6.56 -2.89 -2.41
CA ASP A 61 6.75 -1.75 -1.50
C ASP A 61 6.33 -0.46 -2.22
N ILE A 62 5.46 0.34 -1.58
CA ILE A 62 4.87 1.57 -2.14
C ILE A 62 4.82 2.73 -1.14
#